data_AF-A0AAN9RYR9-F1
#
_entry.id   AF-A0AAN9RYR9-F1
#
_cell.length_a   1.000
_cell.length_b   1.000
_cell.length_c   1.000
_cell.angle_alpha   90.00
_cell.angle_beta   90.00
_cell.angle_gamma   90.00
#
_symmetry.space_group_name_H-M   'P 1'
#
loop_
_entity.id
_entity.type
_entity.pdbx_description
1 polymer ?
#
loop_
_entity_poly.entity_id
_entity_poly.type
_entity_poly.pdbx_seq_one_letter_code
_entity_poly.pdbx_strand_id
1 'polypeptide(L)'
;MSTELCRVDSKRKAAQSKKGRRITIRGERERREKREERREVARRMLSKEQKRAALHEKLQHLRSITNSHALNKTSIIIDASKYIEKLKQKVERLNEEIASAETSSVHNPLPMVTVETLEKGFLINVFSAKGCSGLLVSILEAFEEMRLTVLEARVSCTDTFRFEAVGENEEQGETIDAHAVKQAVGQAIMNWSKSGDQEE
;
A
#
# COMPACT_ATOMS: atom_id res chain seq x y z
N MET A 1 -18.80 -54.52 -83.15
CA MET A 1 -17.53 -53.86 -82.79
C MET A 1 -17.66 -52.37 -82.42
N SER A 2 -18.72 -51.65 -82.82
CA SER A 2 -18.79 -50.17 -82.62
C SER A 2 -19.20 -49.69 -81.21
N THR A 3 -19.87 -50.51 -80.41
CA THR A 3 -20.40 -50.13 -79.07
C THR A 3 -19.38 -50.22 -77.94
N GLU A 4 -18.36 -51.06 -78.08
CA GLU A 4 -17.30 -51.21 -77.07
C GLU A 4 -16.31 -50.04 -77.10
N LEU A 5 -15.98 -49.52 -78.28
CA LEU A 5 -15.08 -48.38 -78.46
C LEU A 5 -15.64 -47.11 -77.77
N CYS A 6 -16.95 -46.84 -77.93
CA CYS A 6 -17.64 -45.70 -77.32
C CYS A 6 -17.66 -45.78 -75.77
N ARG A 7 -17.79 -47.00 -75.21
CA ARG A 7 -17.74 -47.21 -73.75
C ARG A 7 -16.34 -46.98 -73.18
N VAL A 8 -15.28 -47.32 -73.91
CA VAL A 8 -13.89 -47.11 -73.48
C VAL A 8 -13.56 -45.61 -73.43
N ASP A 9 -14.00 -44.83 -74.42
CA ASP A 9 -13.75 -43.37 -74.45
C ASP A 9 -14.52 -42.61 -73.37
N SER A 10 -15.77 -42.99 -73.07
CA SER A 10 -16.52 -42.41 -71.95
C SER A 10 -15.87 -42.69 -70.59
N LYS A 11 -15.33 -43.90 -70.39
CA LYS A 11 -14.58 -44.25 -69.17
C LYS A 11 -13.30 -43.44 -69.05
N ARG A 12 -12.58 -43.21 -70.16
CA ARG A 12 -11.35 -42.39 -70.20
C ARG A 12 -11.64 -40.92 -69.87
N LYS A 13 -12.69 -40.32 -70.45
CA LYS A 13 -13.13 -38.95 -70.13
C LYS A 13 -13.56 -38.79 -68.67
N ALA A 14 -14.33 -39.75 -68.15
CA ALA A 14 -14.73 -39.75 -66.74
C ALA A 14 -13.54 -39.88 -65.78
N ALA A 15 -12.54 -40.70 -66.13
CA ALA A 15 -11.31 -40.85 -65.35
C ALA A 15 -10.45 -39.57 -65.37
N GLN A 16 -10.33 -38.89 -66.52
CA GLN A 16 -9.64 -37.61 -66.64
C GLN A 16 -10.34 -36.50 -65.84
N SER A 17 -11.68 -36.41 -65.90
CA SER A 17 -12.46 -35.44 -65.10
C SER A 17 -12.30 -35.68 -63.60
N LYS A 18 -12.38 -36.95 -63.15
CA LYS A 18 -12.13 -37.32 -61.75
C LYS A 18 -10.70 -36.99 -61.31
N LYS A 19 -9.72 -37.20 -62.18
CA LYS A 19 -8.31 -36.87 -61.91
C LYS A 19 -8.11 -35.35 -61.77
N GLY A 20 -8.71 -34.55 -62.65
CA GLY A 20 -8.70 -33.08 -62.56
C GLY A 20 -9.32 -32.57 -61.26
N ARG A 21 -10.51 -33.06 -60.90
CA ARG A 21 -11.21 -32.69 -59.65
C ARG A 21 -10.40 -33.05 -58.40
N ARG A 22 -9.71 -34.20 -58.41
CA ARG A 22 -8.85 -34.65 -57.31
C ARG A 22 -7.62 -33.74 -57.13
N ILE A 23 -7.05 -33.23 -58.23
CA ILE A 23 -5.92 -32.29 -58.20
C ILE A 23 -6.37 -30.93 -57.62
N THR A 24 -7.53 -30.42 -58.04
CA THR A 24 -8.08 -29.15 -57.52
C THR A 24 -8.34 -29.21 -56.01
N ILE A 25 -9.01 -30.27 -55.53
CA ILE A 25 -9.31 -30.44 -54.10
C ILE A 25 -8.03 -30.54 -53.28
N ARG A 26 -7.00 -31.25 -53.79
CA ARG A 26 -5.70 -31.33 -53.13
C ARG A 26 -5.04 -29.96 -53.01
N GLY A 27 -5.03 -29.17 -54.09
CA GLY A 27 -4.47 -27.82 -54.08
C GLY A 27 -5.20 -26.86 -53.15
N GLU A 28 -6.53 -26.96 -53.04
CA GLU A 28 -7.32 -26.16 -52.10
C GLU A 28 -7.04 -26.52 -50.64
N ARG A 29 -6.86 -27.82 -50.34
CA ARG A 29 -6.50 -28.28 -49.00
C ARG A 29 -5.12 -27.77 -48.56
N GLU A 30 -4.10 -27.91 -49.42
CA GLU A 30 -2.74 -27.42 -49.15
C GLU A 30 -2.73 -25.88 -48.94
N ARG A 31 -3.54 -25.13 -49.70
CA ARG A 31 -3.71 -23.68 -49.50
C ARG A 31 -4.38 -23.34 -48.16
N ARG A 32 -5.35 -24.15 -47.72
CA ARG A 32 -6.03 -23.96 -46.43
C ARG A 32 -5.09 -24.25 -45.26
N GLU A 33 -4.33 -25.33 -45.31
CA GLU A 33 -3.32 -25.69 -44.31
C GLU A 33 -2.25 -24.59 -44.19
N LYS A 34 -1.73 -24.10 -45.33
CA LYS A 34 -0.79 -22.95 -45.35
C LYS A 34 -1.37 -21.66 -44.78
N ARG A 35 -2.68 -21.42 -44.96
CA ARG A 35 -3.37 -20.25 -44.39
C ARG A 35 -3.54 -20.38 -42.88
N GLU A 36 -3.78 -21.58 -42.38
CA GLU A 36 -3.90 -21.88 -40.96
C GLU A 36 -2.56 -21.76 -40.23
N GLU A 37 -1.48 -22.30 -40.82
CA GLU A 37 -0.11 -22.12 -40.32
C GLU A 37 0.27 -20.64 -40.21
N ARG A 38 -0.02 -19.84 -41.26
CA ARG A 38 0.20 -18.38 -41.24
C ARG A 38 -0.59 -17.67 -40.14
N ARG A 39 -1.83 -18.10 -39.87
CA ARG A 39 -2.67 -17.54 -38.80
C ARG A 39 -2.08 -17.86 -37.43
N GLU A 40 -1.57 -19.07 -37.24
CA GLU A 40 -0.92 -19.45 -35.99
C GLU A 40 0.36 -18.66 -35.75
N VAL A 41 1.21 -18.49 -36.78
CA VAL A 41 2.42 -17.65 -36.70
C VAL A 41 2.05 -16.21 -36.36
N ALA A 42 1.02 -15.64 -37.01
CA ALA A 42 0.55 -14.29 -36.70
C ALA A 42 0.04 -14.15 -35.25
N ARG A 43 -0.72 -15.13 -34.75
CA ARG A 43 -1.17 -15.16 -33.34
C ARG A 43 0.01 -15.19 -32.37
N ARG A 44 1.03 -16.03 -32.64
CA ARG A 44 2.24 -16.11 -31.81
C ARG A 44 3.02 -14.78 -31.81
N MET A 45 3.12 -14.11 -32.96
CA MET A 45 3.76 -12.80 -33.06
C MET A 45 3.02 -11.73 -32.26
N LEU A 46 1.69 -11.63 -32.42
CA LEU A 46 0.85 -10.69 -31.67
C LEU A 46 0.97 -10.91 -30.15
N SER A 47 0.97 -12.17 -29.70
CA SER A 47 1.16 -12.50 -28.28
C SER A 47 2.53 -12.05 -27.75
N LYS A 48 3.60 -12.21 -28.53
CA LYS A 48 4.94 -11.74 -28.15
C LYS A 48 5.00 -10.22 -28.08
N GLU A 49 4.34 -9.53 -29.00
CA GLU A 49 4.29 -8.06 -29.04
C GLU A 49 3.52 -7.49 -27.84
N GLN A 50 2.38 -8.06 -27.49
CA GLN A 50 1.63 -7.70 -26.29
C GLN A 50 2.47 -7.88 -25.01
N LYS A 51 3.21 -8.99 -24.90
CA LYS A 51 4.13 -9.21 -23.76
C LYS A 51 5.25 -8.18 -23.70
N ARG A 52 5.78 -7.76 -24.85
CA ARG A 52 6.82 -6.72 -24.93
C ARG A 52 6.29 -5.35 -24.53
N ALA A 53 5.09 -4.99 -24.98
CA ALA A 53 4.42 -3.75 -24.60
C ALA A 53 4.13 -3.72 -23.09
N ALA A 54 3.53 -4.79 -22.54
CA ALA A 54 3.25 -4.89 -21.11
C ALA A 54 4.52 -4.81 -20.24
N LEU A 55 5.63 -5.40 -20.68
CA LEU A 55 6.92 -5.27 -20.00
C LEU A 55 7.46 -3.83 -20.06
N HIS A 56 7.30 -3.15 -21.19
CA HIS A 56 7.74 -1.76 -21.33
C HIS A 56 6.98 -0.85 -20.37
N GLU A 57 5.66 -0.97 -20.31
CA GLU A 57 4.82 -0.25 -19.34
C GLU A 57 5.29 -0.48 -17.91
N LYS A 58 5.48 -1.74 -17.49
CA LYS A 58 5.97 -2.06 -16.14
C LYS A 58 7.33 -1.43 -15.83
N LEU A 59 8.24 -1.38 -16.81
CA LEU A 59 9.54 -0.75 -16.64
C LEU A 59 9.44 0.78 -16.52
N GLN A 60 8.52 1.44 -17.24
CA GLN A 60 8.31 2.88 -17.09
C GLN A 60 7.73 3.22 -15.71
N HIS A 61 6.77 2.42 -15.22
CA HIS A 61 6.24 2.56 -13.87
C HIS A 61 7.35 2.41 -12.83
N LEU A 62 8.18 1.35 -12.96
CA LEU A 62 9.31 1.14 -12.07
C LEU A 62 10.27 2.34 -12.09
N ARG A 63 10.63 2.81 -13.28
CA ARG A 63 11.52 3.97 -13.48
C ARG A 63 11.00 5.23 -12.79
N SER A 64 9.70 5.50 -12.90
CA SER A 64 9.06 6.65 -12.26
C SER A 64 9.07 6.54 -10.73
N ILE A 65 8.68 5.39 -10.18
CA ILE A 65 8.64 5.16 -8.73
C ILE A 65 10.04 5.28 -8.11
N THR A 66 11.05 4.75 -8.78
CA THR A 66 12.43 4.76 -8.27
C THR A 66 13.18 6.05 -8.62
N ASN A 67 12.52 7.04 -9.25
CA ASN A 67 13.11 8.27 -9.78
C ASN A 67 14.39 8.02 -10.60
N SER A 68 14.40 6.95 -11.41
CA SER A 68 15.54 6.59 -12.24
C SER A 68 15.53 7.40 -13.55
N HIS A 69 16.65 8.03 -13.88
CA HIS A 69 16.83 8.70 -15.17
C HIS A 69 17.30 7.75 -16.26
N ALA A 70 17.55 6.47 -15.96
CA ALA A 70 18.10 5.53 -16.90
C ALA A 70 17.13 5.18 -18.04
N LEU A 71 17.68 5.05 -19.25
CA LEU A 71 16.94 4.66 -20.46
C LEU A 71 17.03 3.14 -20.73
N ASN A 72 18.03 2.48 -20.17
CA ASN A 72 18.30 1.06 -20.37
C ASN A 72 17.57 0.21 -19.33
N LYS A 73 16.98 -0.92 -19.77
CA LYS A 73 16.23 -1.83 -18.90
C LYS A 73 17.05 -2.33 -17.70
N THR A 74 18.31 -2.72 -17.94
CA THR A 74 19.22 -3.20 -16.90
C THR A 74 19.52 -2.10 -15.89
N SER A 75 19.79 -0.88 -16.36
CA SER A 75 20.07 0.26 -15.50
C SER A 75 18.86 0.65 -14.64
N ILE A 76 17.64 0.63 -15.21
CA ILE A 76 16.40 0.85 -14.44
C ILE A 76 16.27 -0.19 -13.30
N ILE A 77 16.57 -1.46 -13.58
CA ILE A 77 16.51 -2.52 -12.57
C ILE A 77 17.59 -2.33 -11.49
N ILE A 78 18.81 -1.96 -11.87
CA ILE A 78 19.90 -1.69 -10.92
C ILE A 78 19.55 -0.51 -10.01
N ASP A 79 19.04 0.58 -10.58
CA ASP A 79 18.63 1.75 -9.82
C ASP A 79 17.49 1.41 -8.86
N ALA A 80 16.53 0.59 -9.30
CA ALA A 80 15.46 0.09 -8.46
C ALA A 80 15.99 -0.73 -7.27
N SER A 81 16.94 -1.64 -7.53
CA SER A 81 17.57 -2.44 -6.47
C SER A 81 18.29 -1.56 -5.44
N LYS A 82 19.04 -0.56 -5.90
CA LYS A 82 19.70 0.43 -5.03
C LYS A 82 18.70 1.26 -4.23
N TYR A 83 17.59 1.65 -4.85
CA TYR A 83 16.53 2.41 -4.18
C TYR A 83 15.90 1.60 -3.05
N ILE A 84 15.62 0.30 -3.28
CA ILE A 84 15.10 -0.61 -2.25
C ILE A 84 16.09 -0.72 -1.09
N GLU A 85 17.38 -0.91 -1.36
CA GLU A 85 18.43 -0.99 -0.34
C GLU A 85 18.52 0.31 0.49
N LYS A 86 18.51 1.46 -0.18
CA LYS A 86 18.49 2.78 0.47
C LYS A 86 17.28 2.94 1.40
N LEU A 87 16.09 2.50 0.96
CA LEU A 87 14.89 2.56 1.80
C LEU A 87 14.99 1.64 3.01
N LYS A 88 15.50 0.43 2.85
CA LYS A 88 15.74 -0.50 3.96
C LYS A 88 16.67 0.10 5.01
N GLN A 89 17.82 0.63 4.59
CA GLN A 89 18.77 1.29 5.47
C GLN A 89 18.16 2.52 6.17
N LYS A 90 17.29 3.27 5.47
CA LYS A 90 16.60 4.42 6.07
C LYS A 90 15.63 3.99 7.17
N VAL A 91 14.89 2.89 6.97
CA VAL A 91 13.98 2.35 7.99
C VAL A 91 14.76 1.84 9.21
N GLU A 92 15.85 1.11 8.99
CA GLU A 92 16.71 0.59 10.06
C GLU A 92 17.28 1.72 10.91
N ARG A 93 17.86 2.75 10.28
CA ARG A 93 18.38 3.93 10.99
C ARG A 93 17.31 4.66 11.80
N LEU A 94 16.12 4.86 11.23
CA LEU A 94 15.03 5.51 11.96
C LEU A 94 14.58 4.67 13.16
N ASN A 95 14.55 3.35 13.03
CA ASN A 95 14.24 2.46 14.15
C ASN A 95 15.34 2.50 15.23
N GLU A 96 16.61 2.57 14.85
CA GLU A 96 17.73 2.77 15.78
C GLU A 96 17.65 4.13 16.47
N GLU A 97 17.33 5.21 15.75
CA GLU A 97 17.14 6.55 16.32
C GLU A 97 15.97 6.58 17.31
N ILE A 98 14.86 5.90 17.02
CA ILE A 98 13.72 5.73 17.94
C ILE A 98 14.15 4.96 19.19
N ALA A 99 14.78 3.79 19.02
CA ALA A 99 15.26 2.99 20.14
C ALA A 99 16.35 3.71 20.96
N SER A 100 17.20 4.51 20.31
CA SER A 100 18.22 5.34 20.97
C SER A 100 17.58 6.51 21.72
N ALA A 101 16.56 7.15 21.17
CA ALA A 101 15.80 8.17 21.87
C ALA A 101 15.12 7.57 23.12
N GLU A 102 14.55 6.37 23.00
CA GLU A 102 13.93 5.62 24.10
C GLU A 102 14.94 5.17 25.18
N THR A 103 16.17 4.82 24.80
CA THR A 103 17.21 4.38 25.75
C THR A 103 18.01 5.52 26.37
N SER A 104 18.08 6.69 25.74
CA SER A 104 18.66 7.90 26.37
C SER A 104 17.77 8.47 27.47
N SER A 105 16.47 8.11 27.49
CA SER A 105 15.62 8.24 28.68
C SER A 105 15.74 7.00 29.57
N VAL A 106 16.82 6.94 30.36
CA VAL A 106 17.08 5.90 31.39
C VAL A 106 16.08 5.92 32.57
N HIS A 107 14.93 6.57 32.43
CA HIS A 107 13.84 6.50 33.40
C HIS A 107 12.54 6.47 32.61
N ASN A 108 11.63 5.55 32.96
CA ASN A 108 10.27 5.39 32.42
C ASN A 108 9.79 6.65 31.68
N PRO A 109 9.61 6.62 30.34
CA PRO A 109 9.19 7.82 29.62
C PRO A 109 7.83 8.23 30.17
N LEU A 110 7.79 9.40 30.81
CA LEU A 110 6.56 9.99 31.29
C LEU A 110 5.55 10.02 30.13
N PRO A 111 4.25 9.74 30.38
CA PRO A 111 3.21 9.85 29.37
C PRO A 111 3.34 11.15 28.57
N MET A 112 3.37 11.03 27.24
CA MET A 112 3.49 12.14 26.32
C MET A 112 2.16 12.88 26.21
N VAL A 113 2.18 14.21 26.31
CA VAL A 113 0.98 15.06 26.23
C VAL A 113 1.08 16.01 25.03
N THR A 114 0.03 16.02 24.21
CA THR A 114 -0.20 17.04 23.19
C THR A 114 -1.55 17.72 23.43
N VAL A 115 -1.58 19.02 23.17
CA VAL A 115 -2.80 19.84 23.26
C VAL A 115 -2.87 20.68 22.00
N GLU A 116 -3.97 20.59 21.28
CA GLU A 116 -4.26 21.36 20.08
C GLU A 116 -5.44 22.30 20.35
N THR A 117 -5.33 23.56 19.95
CA THR A 117 -6.42 24.53 20.07
C THR A 117 -7.42 24.34 18.93
N LEU A 118 -8.71 24.22 19.26
CA LEU A 118 -9.82 24.12 18.33
C LEU A 118 -10.61 25.45 18.28
N GLU A 119 -11.56 25.57 17.34
CA GLU A 119 -12.45 26.75 17.26
C GLU A 119 -13.25 26.98 18.56
N LYS A 120 -13.61 25.89 19.24
CA LYS A 120 -14.33 25.90 20.52
C LYS A 120 -13.68 24.93 21.52
N GLY A 121 -12.48 25.28 21.98
CA GLY A 121 -11.79 24.55 23.06
C GLY A 121 -10.48 23.89 22.64
N PHE A 122 -10.24 22.66 23.13
CA PHE A 122 -8.95 21.96 23.06
C PHE A 122 -9.14 20.48 22.75
N LEU A 123 -8.26 19.94 21.91
CA LEU A 123 -8.05 18.50 21.78
C LEU A 123 -6.83 18.11 22.63
N ILE A 124 -7.06 17.37 23.71
CA ILE A 124 -6.02 16.86 24.60
C ILE A 124 -5.76 15.40 24.26
N ASN A 125 -4.49 15.07 24.06
CA ASN A 125 -4.02 13.73 23.74
C ASN A 125 -2.91 13.32 24.71
N VAL A 126 -3.08 12.17 25.35
CA VAL A 126 -2.10 11.58 26.27
C VAL A 126 -1.81 10.15 25.85
N PHE A 127 -0.52 9.83 25.69
CA PHE A 127 -0.06 8.50 25.29
C PHE A 127 1.05 8.00 26.21
N SER A 128 0.93 6.75 26.65
CA SER A 128 1.98 6.01 27.34
C SER A 128 2.14 4.62 26.73
N ALA A 129 3.39 4.21 26.52
CA ALA A 129 3.76 2.89 26.01
C ALA A 129 3.50 1.75 27.03
N LYS A 130 3.17 2.08 28.27
CA LYS A 130 2.78 1.13 29.33
C LYS A 130 1.37 1.46 29.82
N GLY A 131 0.65 0.45 30.31
CA GLY A 131 -0.56 0.66 31.10
C GLY A 131 -0.22 1.46 32.37
N CYS A 132 -1.08 2.41 32.73
CA CYS A 132 -0.88 3.28 33.89
C CYS A 132 -2.14 3.25 34.77
N SER A 133 -2.09 2.49 35.87
CA SER A 133 -3.17 2.47 36.86
C SER A 133 -3.28 3.84 37.54
N GLY A 134 -4.50 4.36 37.65
CA GLY A 134 -4.76 5.65 38.32
C GLY A 134 -4.44 6.90 37.50
N LEU A 135 -3.68 6.82 36.40
CA LEU A 135 -3.32 8.00 35.60
C LEU A 135 -4.55 8.71 35.01
N LEU A 136 -5.57 7.95 34.59
CA LEU A 136 -6.83 8.53 34.11
C LEU A 136 -7.48 9.43 35.16
N VAL A 137 -7.45 8.99 36.42
CA VAL A 137 -8.05 9.74 37.53
C VAL A 137 -7.32 11.07 37.71
N SER A 138 -5.98 11.04 37.75
CA SER A 138 -5.17 12.26 37.85
C SER A 138 -5.39 13.25 36.71
N ILE A 139 -5.60 12.76 35.48
CA ILE A 139 -5.89 13.63 34.32
C ILE A 139 -7.27 14.27 34.46
N LEU A 140 -8.28 13.53 34.90
CA LEU A 140 -9.64 14.05 35.08
C LEU A 140 -9.73 15.05 36.25
N GLU A 141 -8.98 14.81 37.33
CA GLU A 141 -8.84 15.78 38.44
C GLU A 141 -8.27 17.11 37.94
N ALA A 142 -7.22 17.07 37.10
CA ALA A 142 -6.66 18.28 36.51
C ALA A 142 -7.66 19.03 35.61
N PHE A 143 -8.51 18.32 34.88
CA PHE A 143 -9.57 18.97 34.09
C PHE A 143 -10.62 19.64 34.97
N GLU A 144 -10.99 19.03 36.08
CA GLU A 144 -11.93 19.62 37.04
C GLU A 144 -11.36 20.87 37.70
N GLU A 145 -10.09 20.85 38.12
CA GLU A 145 -9.38 22.00 38.68
C GLU A 145 -9.30 23.16 37.68
N MET A 146 -9.05 22.84 36.42
CA MET A 146 -8.99 23.80 35.32
C MET A 146 -10.37 24.23 34.81
N ARG A 147 -11.48 23.69 35.36
CA ARG A 147 -12.85 23.97 34.89
C ARG A 147 -13.04 23.70 33.39
N LEU A 148 -12.37 22.68 32.86
CA LEU A 148 -12.53 22.25 31.48
C LEU A 148 -13.70 21.28 31.36
N THR A 149 -14.69 21.64 30.55
CA THR A 149 -15.83 20.75 30.28
C THR A 149 -15.48 19.77 29.17
N VAL A 150 -15.45 18.47 29.46
CA VAL A 150 -15.15 17.44 28.46
C VAL A 150 -16.41 17.08 27.67
N LEU A 151 -16.39 17.33 26.36
CA LEU A 151 -17.47 17.03 25.43
C LEU A 151 -17.42 15.59 24.90
N GLU A 152 -16.23 15.15 24.51
CA GLU A 152 -15.95 13.79 24.05
C GLU A 152 -14.67 13.29 24.71
N ALA A 153 -14.65 12.03 25.14
CA ALA A 153 -13.44 11.38 25.59
C ALA A 153 -13.37 9.92 25.13
N ARG A 154 -12.17 9.48 24.78
CA ARG A 154 -11.85 8.12 24.40
C ARG A 154 -10.66 7.65 25.22
N VAL A 155 -10.80 6.47 25.81
CA VAL A 155 -9.75 5.89 26.67
C VAL A 155 -9.51 4.43 26.34
N SER A 156 -8.23 4.04 26.33
CA SER A 156 -7.77 2.66 26.24
C SER A 156 -6.69 2.45 27.29
N CYS A 157 -6.85 1.41 28.13
CA CYS A 157 -5.99 1.13 29.28
C CYS A 157 -5.53 -0.35 29.37
N THR A 158 -5.51 -1.10 28.28
CA THR A 158 -5.19 -2.55 28.32
C THR A 158 -3.69 -2.79 28.49
N ASP A 159 -2.93 -2.64 27.41
CA ASP A 159 -1.46 -2.83 27.39
C ASP A 159 -0.72 -1.49 27.32
N THR A 160 -1.42 -0.46 26.83
CA THR A 160 -0.97 0.92 26.69
C THR A 160 -2.03 1.86 27.25
N PHE A 161 -1.61 3.05 27.67
CA PHE A 161 -2.53 4.11 28.04
C PHE A 161 -2.67 5.08 26.86
N ARG A 162 -3.88 5.20 26.33
CA ARG A 162 -4.24 6.23 25.35
C ARG A 162 -5.49 6.94 25.83
N PHE A 163 -5.39 8.25 25.96
CA PHE A 163 -6.49 9.11 26.34
C PHE A 163 -6.58 10.27 25.35
N GLU A 164 -7.76 10.48 24.81
CA GLU A 164 -8.09 11.58 23.92
C GLU A 164 -9.34 12.25 24.48
N ALA A 165 -9.33 13.58 24.60
CA ALA A 165 -10.47 14.35 25.08
C ALA A 165 -10.62 15.66 24.32
N VAL A 166 -11.87 16.00 24.00
CA VAL A 166 -12.25 17.32 23.50
C VAL A 166 -12.82 18.10 24.68
N GLY A 167 -12.09 19.12 25.12
CA GLY A 167 -12.51 20.01 26.21
C GLY A 167 -12.94 21.37 25.68
N GLU A 168 -14.04 21.91 26.17
CA GLU A 168 -14.49 23.28 25.90
C GLU A 168 -14.18 24.18 27.10
N ASN A 169 -13.83 25.44 26.83
CA ASN A 169 -13.68 26.46 27.87
C ASN A 169 -15.05 27.10 28.15
N GLU A 170 -15.39 27.35 29.41
CA GLU A 170 -16.64 28.04 29.75
C GLU A 170 -16.65 29.45 29.12
N GLU A 171 -17.71 29.78 28.37
CA GLU A 171 -17.85 31.04 27.61
C GLU A 171 -17.85 32.32 28.48
N GLN A 172 -17.81 32.20 29.82
CA GLN A 172 -17.96 33.32 30.77
C GLN A 172 -16.75 33.49 31.72
N GLY A 173 -15.66 32.74 31.52
CA GLY A 173 -14.44 32.79 32.33
C GLY A 173 -13.21 33.38 31.63
N GLU A 174 -12.13 33.56 32.39
CA GLU A 174 -10.79 33.91 31.90
C GLU A 174 -10.37 32.87 30.83
N THR A 175 -9.94 33.33 29.65
CA THR A 175 -9.64 32.42 28.53
C THR A 175 -8.48 31.50 28.92
N ILE A 176 -8.77 30.22 29.15
CA ILE A 176 -7.74 29.22 29.45
C ILE A 176 -6.84 29.08 28.22
N ASP A 177 -5.53 29.19 28.41
CA ASP A 177 -4.56 29.01 27.32
C ASP A 177 -4.23 27.53 27.11
N ALA A 178 -4.00 27.13 25.87
CA ALA A 178 -3.63 25.75 25.53
C ALA A 178 -2.33 25.32 26.24
N HIS A 179 -1.41 26.26 26.47
CA HIS A 179 -0.20 25.99 27.25
C HIS A 179 -0.52 25.72 28.72
N ALA A 180 -1.48 26.42 29.31
CA ALA A 180 -1.92 26.18 30.69
C ALA A 180 -2.54 24.79 30.82
N VAL A 181 -3.38 24.36 29.87
CA VAL A 181 -3.92 23.00 29.82
C VAL A 181 -2.80 21.97 29.73
N LYS A 182 -1.84 22.18 28.82
CA LYS A 182 -0.70 21.27 28.66
C LYS A 182 0.13 21.16 29.94
N GLN A 183 0.35 22.28 30.64
CA GLN A 183 1.07 22.29 31.91
C GLN A 183 0.30 21.55 33.01
N ALA A 184 -1.00 21.80 33.15
CA ALA A 184 -1.83 21.14 34.17
C ALA A 184 -1.83 19.62 34.00
N VAL A 185 -2.05 19.14 32.76
CA VAL A 185 -2.01 17.71 32.45
C VAL A 185 -0.61 17.13 32.65
N GLY A 186 0.43 17.84 32.23
CA GLY A 186 1.83 17.45 32.48
C GLY A 186 2.15 17.35 33.96
N GLN A 187 1.63 18.25 34.78
CA GLN A 187 1.79 18.25 36.23
C GLN A 187 1.06 17.07 36.87
N ALA A 188 -0.16 16.76 36.43
CA ALA A 188 -0.91 15.59 36.88
C ALA A 188 -0.14 14.29 36.62
N ILE A 189 0.46 14.16 35.43
CA ILE A 189 1.31 13.02 35.07
C ILE A 189 2.55 12.95 35.96
N MET A 190 3.22 14.08 36.22
CA MET A 190 4.37 14.11 37.11
C MET A 190 4.01 13.74 38.55
N ASN A 191 2.88 14.23 39.05
CA ASN A 191 2.40 13.93 40.41
C ASN A 191 2.05 12.43 40.54
N TRP A 192 1.34 11.88 39.55
CA TRP A 192 1.04 10.45 39.45
C TRP A 192 2.33 9.59 39.46
N SER A 193 3.35 9.99 38.69
CA SER A 193 4.61 9.23 38.63
C SER A 193 5.37 9.21 39.96
N LYS A 194 5.18 10.22 40.81
CA LYS A 194 5.84 10.32 42.13
C LYS A 194 5.07 9.61 43.24
N SER A 195 3.75 9.51 43.12
CA SER A 195 2.92 8.78 44.09
C SER A 195 2.94 7.27 43.88
N GLY A 196 3.30 6.79 42.69
CA GLY A 196 3.46 5.36 42.39
C GLY A 196 4.64 4.67 43.07
N ASP A 197 5.60 5.43 43.63
CA ASP A 197 6.79 4.88 44.31
C ASP A 197 6.61 4.70 45.85
N GLN A 198 5.37 4.87 46.37
CA GLN A 198 5.07 4.73 47.81
C GLN A 198 4.33 3.43 48.19
N GLU A 199 4.19 2.48 47.28
CA GLU A 199 3.71 1.13 47.60
C GLU A 199 4.78 0.08 47.26
N GLU A 200 5.83 0.01 48.08
CA GLU A 200 6.48 -1.26 48.47
C GLU A 200 7.06 -1.18 49.88
#